data_AF-A0A212TC59-F1
#
_entry.id   AF-A0A212TC59-F1
#
_cell.length_a   1.000
_cell.length_b   1.000
_cell.length_c   1.000
_cell.angle_alpha   90.00
_cell.angle_beta   90.00
_cell.angle_gamma   90.00
#
_symmetry.space_group_name_H-M   'P 1'
#
loop_
_entity.id
_entity.type
_entity.pdbx_description
1 polymer ?
#
loop_
_entity_poly.entity_id
_entity_poly.type
_entity_poly.pdbx_seq_one_letter_code
_entity_poly.pdbx_strand_id
1 'polypeptide(L)'
;MSVAAELNIAAVLCWQQNKTAMLFISIQDLELAINFWRNKSPSQGEALQLCPQASALAKPYALMIIQGAQRLPIEALSDNAKLAWAEYLQNRDRYGAGQ
;
A
#
# COMPACT_ATOMS: atom_id res chain seq x y z
N MET A 1 9.50 -38.51 15.16
CA MET A 1 9.83 -37.40 16.10
C MET A 1 10.74 -36.43 15.34
N SER A 2 10.13 -35.61 14.48
CA SER A 2 9.89 -34.15 14.64
C SER A 2 11.17 -33.32 14.47
N VAL A 3 11.45 -32.94 13.21
CA VAL A 3 12.38 -31.88 12.84
C VAL A 3 11.57 -30.68 12.36
N ALA A 4 10.89 -30.00 13.28
CA ALA A 4 10.17 -28.76 12.99
C ALA A 4 11.10 -27.57 13.26
N ALA A 5 11.75 -27.14 12.19
CA ALA A 5 12.10 -25.76 11.85
C ALA A 5 12.49 -24.82 13.01
N GLU A 6 13.80 -24.61 13.17
CA GLU A 6 14.33 -23.38 13.77
C GLU A 6 13.99 -22.21 12.85
N LEU A 7 12.86 -21.55 13.12
CA LEU A 7 12.49 -20.30 12.47
C LEU A 7 13.50 -19.23 12.88
N ASN A 8 14.34 -18.80 11.92
CA ASN A 8 15.27 -17.70 12.10
C ASN A 8 14.49 -16.45 12.58
N ILE A 9 14.96 -15.82 13.66
CA ILE A 9 14.35 -14.61 14.24
C ILE A 9 14.17 -13.53 13.15
N ALA A 10 15.06 -13.45 12.16
CA ALA A 10 14.89 -12.55 11.01
C ALA A 10 13.64 -12.85 10.16
N ALA A 11 13.30 -14.13 9.95
CA ALA A 11 12.08 -14.52 9.23
C ALA A 11 10.84 -14.20 10.07
N VAL A 12 10.84 -14.54 11.37
CA VAL A 12 9.73 -14.21 12.29
C VAL A 12 9.53 -12.69 12.36
N LEU A 13 10.60 -11.91 12.40
CA LEU A 13 10.54 -10.44 12.38
C LEU A 13 10.03 -9.90 11.04
N CYS A 14 10.41 -10.48 9.89
CA CYS A 14 9.87 -10.10 8.57
C CYS A 14 8.37 -10.38 8.46
N TRP A 15 7.92 -11.55 8.96
CA TRP A 15 6.50 -11.90 9.04
C TRP A 15 5.73 -11.07 10.08
N GLN A 16 6.39 -10.57 11.14
CA GLN A 16 5.79 -9.70 12.15
C GLN A 16 5.72 -8.23 11.71
N GLN A 17 6.69 -7.77 10.92
CA GLN A 17 6.66 -6.45 10.26
C GLN A 17 5.44 -6.31 9.35
N ASN A 18 4.98 -7.41 8.75
CA ASN A 18 3.78 -7.46 7.91
C ASN A 18 2.46 -7.24 8.68
N LYS A 19 2.45 -7.44 10.00
CA LYS A 19 1.24 -7.36 10.83
C LYS A 19 1.05 -5.99 11.51
N THR A 20 2.12 -5.21 11.66
CA THR A 20 2.10 -3.89 12.32
C THR A 20 1.72 -2.75 11.35
N ALA A 21 1.60 -3.04 10.05
CA ALA A 21 1.15 -2.09 9.01
C ALA A 21 -0.34 -1.67 9.11
N MET A 22 -1.05 -2.09 10.16
CA MET A 22 -2.50 -1.86 10.31
C MET A 22 -2.87 -0.51 10.94
N LEU A 23 -1.90 0.23 11.50
CA LEU A 23 -2.17 1.52 12.16
C LEU A 23 -1.63 2.73 11.39
N PHE A 24 -0.49 2.56 10.71
CA PHE A 24 0.16 3.64 9.97
C PHE A 24 0.58 3.19 8.59
N ILE A 25 0.41 4.07 7.61
CA ILE A 25 0.82 3.89 6.22
C ILE A 25 1.97 4.85 5.95
N SER A 26 3.06 4.37 5.34
CA SER A 26 4.16 5.24 4.91
C SER A 26 3.87 5.94 3.59
N ILE A 27 4.59 7.02 3.30
CA ILE A 27 4.49 7.69 1.99
C ILE A 27 4.89 6.74 0.84
N GLN A 28 5.87 5.85 1.07
CA GLN A 28 6.29 4.84 0.10
C GLN A 28 5.22 3.78 -0.13
N ASP A 29 4.52 3.36 0.94
CA ASP A 29 3.40 2.42 0.84
C ASP A 29 2.26 3.00 -0.01
N LEU A 30 1.91 4.28 0.19
CA LEU A 30 0.94 4.97 -0.65
C LEU A 30 1.40 5.07 -2.11
N GLU A 31 2.68 5.37 -2.35
CA GLU A 31 3.25 5.42 -3.69
C GLU A 31 3.15 4.07 -4.41
N LEU A 32 3.50 2.97 -3.72
CA LEU A 32 3.38 1.62 -4.25
C LEU A 32 1.93 1.26 -4.58
N ALA A 33 0.97 1.62 -3.72
CA ALA A 33 -0.44 1.39 -3.99
C ALA A 33 -0.97 2.22 -5.17
N ILE A 34 -0.57 3.49 -5.28
CA ILE A 34 -0.91 4.35 -6.43
C ILE A 34 -0.35 3.74 -7.73
N ASN A 35 0.89 3.28 -7.73
CA ASN A 35 1.52 2.65 -8.89
C ASN A 35 0.85 1.32 -9.26
N PHE A 36 0.43 0.53 -8.27
CA PHE A 36 -0.38 -0.67 -8.50
C PHE A 36 -1.66 -0.35 -9.28
N TRP A 37 -2.41 0.66 -8.83
CA TRP A 37 -3.66 1.07 -9.48
C TRP A 37 -3.45 1.64 -10.88
N ARG A 38 -2.39 2.43 -11.07
CA ARG A 38 -2.01 2.96 -12.39
C ARG A 38 -1.62 1.86 -13.37
N ASN A 39 -0.95 0.82 -12.92
CA ASN A 39 -0.59 -0.32 -13.77
C ASN A 39 -1.80 -1.22 -14.07
N LYS A 40 -2.70 -1.41 -13.09
CA LYS A 40 -3.92 -2.23 -13.24
C LYS A 40 -4.95 -1.58 -14.14
N SER A 41 -5.06 -0.26 -14.13
CA SER A 41 -5.95 0.52 -14.98
C SER A 41 -5.20 1.76 -15.49
N PRO A 42 -4.45 1.62 -16.59
CA PRO A 42 -3.74 2.76 -17.18
C PRO A 42 -4.75 3.82 -17.61
N SER A 43 -4.37 5.09 -17.45
CA SER A 43 -5.17 6.24 -17.85
C SER A 43 -5.65 6.09 -19.30
N GLN A 44 -6.95 6.25 -19.53
CA GLN A 44 -7.56 6.12 -20.85
C GLN A 44 -7.81 7.52 -21.44
N GLY A 45 -7.36 7.74 -22.69
CA GLY A 45 -7.57 9.00 -23.43
C GLY A 45 -6.53 10.09 -23.19
N GLU A 46 -6.73 11.26 -23.83
CA GLU A 46 -5.83 12.44 -23.69
C GLU A 46 -5.89 13.09 -22.30
N ALA A 47 -6.96 12.82 -21.54
CA ALA A 47 -7.04 13.24 -20.16
C ALA A 47 -6.22 12.26 -19.31
N LEU A 48 -5.12 12.72 -18.72
CA LEU A 48 -4.28 12.02 -17.72
C LEU A 48 -5.04 11.74 -16.40
N GLN A 49 -6.28 11.26 -16.49
CA GLN A 49 -7.12 10.97 -15.35
C GLN A 49 -6.68 9.66 -14.71
N LEU A 50 -6.42 9.73 -13.41
CA LEU A 50 -6.22 8.57 -12.57
C LEU A 50 -7.55 7.82 -12.43
N CYS A 51 -7.49 6.50 -12.32
CA CYS A 51 -8.65 5.72 -11.90
C CYS A 51 -9.11 6.16 -10.49
N PRO A 52 -10.39 5.96 -10.12
CA PRO A 52 -10.93 6.43 -8.85
C PRO A 52 -10.11 5.99 -7.63
N GLN A 53 -9.57 4.77 -7.65
CA GLN A 53 -8.74 4.21 -6.59
C GLN A 53 -7.40 4.97 -6.46
N ALA A 54 -6.68 5.17 -7.56
CA ALA A 54 -5.43 5.91 -7.56
C ALA A 54 -5.66 7.38 -7.16
N SER A 55 -6.74 7.99 -7.64
CA SER A 55 -7.13 9.36 -7.28
C SER A 55 -7.44 9.50 -5.78
N ALA A 56 -8.15 8.54 -5.19
CA ALA A 56 -8.47 8.53 -3.77
C ALA A 56 -7.21 8.44 -2.89
N LEU A 57 -6.19 7.68 -3.29
CA LEU A 57 -4.91 7.56 -2.59
C LEU A 57 -3.96 8.74 -2.87
N ALA A 58 -4.06 9.38 -4.03
CA ALA A 58 -3.21 10.52 -4.40
C ALA A 58 -3.43 11.74 -3.50
N LYS A 59 -4.66 11.95 -3.01
CA LYS A 59 -4.98 13.07 -2.11
C LYS A 59 -4.21 13.01 -0.78
N PRO A 60 -4.27 11.95 0.04
CA PRO A 60 -3.47 11.85 1.26
C PRO A 60 -1.97 11.82 0.96
N TYR A 61 -1.53 11.20 -0.14
CA TYR A 61 -0.13 11.24 -0.56
C TYR A 61 0.38 12.67 -0.82
N ALA A 62 -0.37 13.48 -1.56
CA ALA A 62 -0.03 14.87 -1.82
C ALA A 62 0.02 15.70 -0.52
N LEU A 63 -0.92 15.47 0.40
CA LEU A 63 -0.91 16.13 1.71
C LEU A 63 0.33 15.77 2.52
N MET A 64 0.78 14.51 2.49
CA MET A 64 2.02 14.11 3.16
C MET A 64 3.25 14.82 2.60
N ILE A 65 3.35 14.97 1.27
CA ILE A 65 4.44 15.71 0.63
C ILE A 65 4.44 17.17 1.11
N ILE A 66 3.29 17.83 1.05
CA ILE A 66 3.16 19.25 1.44
C ILE A 66 3.54 19.45 2.91
N GLN A 67 3.18 18.50 3.78
CA GLN A 67 3.45 18.56 5.22
C GLN A 67 4.84 18.01 5.60
N GLY A 68 5.58 17.41 4.67
CA GLY A 68 6.81 16.67 4.95
C GLY A 68 6.61 15.42 5.82
N ALA A 69 5.38 14.90 5.89
CA ALA A 69 5.04 13.75 6.72
C ALA A 69 5.52 12.45 6.05
N GLN A 70 6.12 11.56 6.85
CA GLN A 70 6.60 10.25 6.36
C GLN A 70 5.60 9.12 6.59
N ARG A 71 4.65 9.31 7.52
CA ARG A 71 3.62 8.33 7.86
C ARG A 71 2.30 9.04 8.15
N LEU A 72 1.19 8.37 7.85
CA LEU A 72 -0.14 8.79 8.26
C LEU A 72 -0.88 7.65 8.97
N PRO A 73 -1.75 7.95 9.95
CA PRO A 73 -2.63 6.95 10.53
C PRO A 73 -3.68 6.50 9.50
N ILE A 74 -4.06 5.23 9.53
CA ILE A 74 -5.04 4.68 8.57
C ILE A 74 -6.41 5.34 8.70
N GLU A 75 -6.73 5.81 9.90
CA GLU A 75 -7.97 6.50 10.23
C GLU A 75 -8.11 7.84 9.50
N ALA A 76 -6.99 8.50 9.19
CA ALA A 76 -6.95 9.76 8.44
C ALA A 76 -7.25 9.59 6.94
N LEU A 77 -7.27 8.36 6.43
CA LEU A 77 -7.76 8.09 5.09
C LEU A 77 -9.27 8.32 5.01
N SER A 78 -9.73 8.85 3.87
CA SER A 78 -11.16 8.83 3.54
C SER A 78 -11.64 7.40 3.29
N ASP A 79 -12.95 7.18 3.35
CA ASP A 79 -13.51 5.84 3.16
C ASP A 79 -13.15 5.24 1.79
N ASN A 80 -13.18 6.05 0.74
CA ASN A 80 -12.74 5.64 -0.60
C ASN A 80 -11.26 5.23 -0.63
N ALA A 81 -10.40 5.96 0.09
CA ALA A 81 -8.98 5.63 0.16
C ALA A 81 -8.73 4.37 0.99
N LYS A 82 -9.49 4.15 2.08
CA LYS A 82 -9.45 2.91 2.88
C LYS A 82 -9.86 1.69 2.03
N LEU A 83 -10.91 1.82 1.23
CA LEU A 83 -11.35 0.76 0.32
C LEU A 83 -10.29 0.44 -0.73
N ALA A 84 -9.75 1.45 -1.40
CA ALA A 84 -8.68 1.28 -2.39
C ALA A 84 -7.40 0.66 -1.77
N TRP A 85 -7.07 1.06 -0.54
CA TRP A 85 -5.94 0.51 0.22
C TRP A 85 -6.17 -0.96 0.58
N ALA A 86 -7.36 -1.31 1.07
CA ALA A 86 -7.71 -2.68 1.42
C ALA A 86 -7.69 -3.61 0.20
N GLU A 87 -8.24 -3.18 -0.95
CA GLU A 87 -8.19 -3.96 -2.19
C GLU A 87 -6.75 -4.13 -2.69
N TYR A 88 -5.91 -3.10 -2.57
CA TYR A 88 -4.47 -3.22 -2.85
C TYR A 88 -3.80 -4.29 -1.98
N LEU A 89 -4.00 -4.25 -0.66
CA LEU A 89 -3.40 -5.21 0.26
C LEU A 89 -3.81 -6.66 -0.06
N GLN A 90 -5.07 -6.90 -0.42
CA GLN A 90 -5.56 -8.23 -0.82
C GLN A 90 -4.90 -8.75 -2.11
N ASN A 91 -4.41 -7.86 -2.97
CA ASN A 91 -3.84 -8.19 -4.27
C ASN A 91 -2.30 -8.06 -4.31
N ARG A 92 -1.68 -7.52 -3.25
CA ARG A 92 -0.24 -7.23 -3.18
C ARG A 92 0.64 -8.47 -3.37
N ASP A 93 0.19 -9.63 -2.87
CA ASP A 93 0.90 -10.91 -3.01
C ASP A 93 1.12 -11.32 -4.48
N ARG A 94 0.29 -10.80 -5.40
CA ARG A 94 0.41 -11.04 -6.85
C ARG A 94 1.22 -9.96 -7.58
N TYR A 95 1.39 -8.78 -6.99
CA TYR A 95 2.07 -7.65 -7.62
C TYR A 95 3.57 -7.61 -7.32
N GLY A 96 4.01 -8.09 -6.14
CA GLY A 96 5.42 -8.11 -5.74
C GLY A 96 6.25 -9.25 -6.33
N ALA A 97 5.63 -10.25 -6.97
CA ALA A 97 6.32 -11.41 -7.55
C ALA A 97 6.85 -11.17 -8.99
N GLY A 98 6.63 -9.99 -9.57
CA GLY A 98 6.93 -9.69 -10.98
C GLY A 98 7.56 -8.33 -11.24
N GLN A 99 8.18 -7.70 -10.24
CA GLN A 99 9.02 -6.51 -10.40
C GLN A 99 10.47 -6.80 -10.01
#